data_AF-A0A9X1V5M2-F1
#
_entry.id   AF-A0A9X1V5M2-F1
#
_cell.length_a   1.000
_cell.length_b   1.000
_cell.length_c   1.000
_cell.angle_alpha   90.00
_cell.angle_beta   90.00
_cell.angle_gamma   90.00
#
_symmetry.space_group_name_H-M   'P 1'
#
loop_
_entity.id
_entity.type
_entity.pdbx_description
1 polymer ?
#
loop_
_entity_poly.entity_id
_entity_poly.type
_entity_poly.pdbx_seq_one_letter_code
_entity_poly.pdbx_strand_id
1 'polypeptide(L)'
;MKNRKSNTLKPINKSLDFNFFYLIIVITSLFSCTSTRPEFLSNLTIENKNQNRLIENRKPDYGIDGKDGCEVLGEISMNIIEIEPGFIKGKIFDSENKDPLINADIYLILSGEKKNDTLNIYSDQDGNFQKEFDGVIQEIEVRYIAFRNLNVNM
;
A
#
# COMPACT_ATOMS: atom_id res chain seq x y z
N MET A 1 -13.22 -35.60 -84.41
CA MET A 1 -13.53 -34.27 -83.80
C MET A 1 -13.69 -34.47 -82.31
N LYS A 2 -12.84 -33.84 -81.48
CA LYS A 2 -12.75 -34.05 -80.03
C LYS A 2 -13.26 -32.79 -79.32
N ASN A 3 -14.47 -32.84 -78.77
CA ASN A 3 -15.09 -31.72 -78.06
C ASN A 3 -14.42 -31.52 -76.70
N ARG A 4 -13.75 -30.37 -76.50
CA ARG A 4 -13.24 -29.93 -75.19
C ARG A 4 -14.40 -29.36 -74.37
N LYS A 5 -14.67 -29.97 -73.21
CA LYS A 5 -15.55 -29.42 -72.18
C LYS A 5 -14.89 -28.18 -71.56
N SER A 6 -15.64 -27.08 -71.52
CA SER A 6 -15.31 -25.87 -70.78
C SER A 6 -15.47 -26.13 -69.29
N ASN A 7 -14.40 -25.95 -68.52
CA ASN A 7 -14.46 -25.95 -67.06
C ASN A 7 -14.72 -24.53 -66.58
N THR A 8 -15.94 -24.30 -66.10
CA THR A 8 -16.33 -23.08 -65.39
C THR A 8 -15.72 -23.08 -63.99
N LEU A 9 -14.86 -22.10 -63.71
CA LEU A 9 -14.36 -21.81 -62.37
C LEU A 9 -15.51 -21.23 -61.53
N LYS A 10 -15.83 -21.90 -60.41
CA LYS A 10 -16.75 -21.37 -59.39
C LYS A 10 -16.10 -20.16 -58.70
N PRO A 11 -16.84 -19.07 -58.45
CA PRO A 11 -16.34 -17.96 -57.64
C PRO A 11 -16.20 -18.42 -56.19
N ILE A 12 -15.02 -18.21 -55.62
CA ILE A 12 -14.74 -18.42 -54.20
C ILE A 12 -15.44 -17.30 -53.43
N ASN A 13 -16.43 -17.67 -52.62
CA ASN A 13 -17.20 -16.77 -51.77
C ASN A 13 -16.28 -16.09 -50.74
N LYS A 14 -15.86 -14.85 -51.01
CA LYS A 14 -15.04 -14.01 -50.12
C LYS A 14 -15.82 -13.34 -48.97
N SER A 15 -17.06 -13.75 -48.70
CA SER A 15 -17.91 -13.06 -47.72
C SER A 15 -17.92 -13.66 -46.31
N LEU A 16 -17.20 -14.77 -46.08
CA LEU A 16 -17.21 -15.46 -44.78
C LEU A 16 -16.09 -15.02 -43.82
N ASP A 17 -15.02 -14.41 -44.34
CA ASP A 17 -13.81 -14.13 -43.55
C ASP A 17 -13.90 -12.82 -42.74
N PHE A 18 -14.71 -11.86 -43.18
CA PHE A 18 -14.80 -10.52 -42.56
C PHE A 18 -15.55 -10.53 -41.21
N ASN A 19 -16.55 -11.42 -41.07
CA ASN A 19 -17.34 -11.53 -39.84
C ASN A 19 -16.59 -12.28 -38.72
N PHE A 20 -15.71 -13.22 -39.07
CA PHE A 20 -14.94 -13.98 -38.10
C PHE A 20 -13.84 -13.11 -37.46
N PHE A 21 -13.23 -12.22 -38.24
CA PHE A 21 -12.21 -11.30 -37.75
C PHE A 21 -12.77 -10.28 -36.74
N TYR A 22 -13.99 -9.78 -36.98
CA TYR A 22 -14.69 -8.89 -36.06
C TYR A 22 -15.04 -9.58 -34.73
N LEU A 23 -15.45 -10.85 -34.80
CA LEU A 23 -15.75 -11.67 -33.62
C LEU A 23 -14.50 -11.86 -32.74
N ILE A 24 -13.32 -12.10 -33.35
CA ILE A 24 -12.06 -12.25 -32.62
C ILE A 24 -11.68 -10.96 -31.89
N ILE A 25 -11.83 -9.78 -32.52
CA ILE A 25 -11.52 -8.47 -31.91
C ILE A 25 -12.43 -8.17 -30.71
N VAL A 26 -13.72 -8.53 -30.80
CA VAL A 26 -14.66 -8.35 -29.70
C VAL A 26 -14.35 -9.30 -28.53
N ILE A 27 -13.89 -10.53 -28.81
CA ILE A 27 -13.55 -11.49 -27.76
C ILE A 27 -12.25 -11.08 -27.04
N THR A 28 -11.23 -10.57 -27.74
CA THR A 28 -9.96 -10.17 -27.10
C THR A 28 -10.05 -8.92 -26.24
N SER A 29 -11.01 -8.02 -26.48
CA SER A 29 -11.20 -6.83 -25.64
C SER A 29 -11.82 -7.15 -24.27
N LEU A 30 -12.54 -8.28 -24.16
CA LEU A 30 -13.18 -8.72 -22.91
C LEU A 30 -12.22 -9.44 -21.95
N PHE A 31 -11.02 -9.82 -22.40
CA PHE A 31 -9.97 -10.40 -21.56
C PHE A 31 -8.89 -9.37 -21.14
N SER A 32 -9.25 -8.09 -21.10
CA SER A 32 -8.41 -7.09 -20.44
C SER A 32 -8.36 -7.38 -18.94
N CYS A 33 -7.39 -8.20 -18.52
CA CYS A 33 -7.10 -8.42 -17.11
C CYS A 33 -6.62 -7.11 -16.48
N THR A 34 -7.50 -6.43 -15.76
CA THR A 34 -7.12 -5.37 -14.83
C THR A 34 -6.39 -6.03 -13.66
N SER A 35 -5.06 -5.97 -13.64
CA SER A 35 -4.25 -6.38 -12.49
C SER A 35 -4.39 -5.35 -11.38
N THR A 36 -5.50 -5.38 -10.64
CA THR A 36 -5.65 -4.58 -9.42
C THR A 36 -4.92 -5.30 -8.29
N ARG A 37 -3.69 -4.87 -7.98
CA ARG A 37 -3.04 -5.30 -6.73
C ARG A 37 -3.82 -4.68 -5.56
N PRO A 38 -4.10 -5.45 -4.49
CA PRO A 38 -4.66 -4.86 -3.28
C PRO A 38 -3.67 -3.82 -2.74
N GLU A 39 -4.17 -2.61 -2.50
CA GLU A 39 -3.40 -1.52 -1.92
C GLU A 39 -3.40 -1.70 -0.40
N PHE A 40 -2.28 -2.15 0.17
CA PHE A 40 -2.08 -2.18 1.61
C PHE A 40 -1.60 -0.79 2.01
N LEU A 41 -2.35 -0.12 2.89
CA LEU A 41 -2.01 1.21 3.38
C LEU A 41 -1.71 1.15 4.87
N SER A 42 -0.88 2.08 5.34
CA SER A 42 -0.63 2.25 6.77
C SER A 42 -1.95 2.32 7.57
N ASN A 43 -1.94 1.73 8.75
CA ASN A 43 -3.10 1.72 9.66
C ASN A 43 -2.69 2.10 11.08
N LEU A 44 -3.55 2.84 11.75
CA LEU A 44 -3.42 3.21 13.15
C LEU A 44 -4.70 2.85 13.89
N THR A 45 -4.55 2.03 14.92
CA THR A 45 -5.58 1.84 15.94
C THR A 45 -5.11 2.35 17.27
N ILE A 46 -5.99 3.03 18.00
CA ILE A 46 -5.78 3.46 19.38
C ILE A 46 -6.92 2.90 20.20
N GLU A 47 -6.62 2.08 21.22
CA GLU A 47 -7.61 1.41 22.05
C GLU A 47 -8.68 0.67 21.22
N ASN A 48 -8.24 -0.09 20.21
CA ASN A 48 -9.07 -0.81 19.24
C ASN A 48 -9.98 0.06 18.34
N LYS A 49 -9.79 1.38 18.31
CA LYS A 49 -10.52 2.29 17.42
C LYS A 49 -9.61 2.74 16.29
N ASN A 50 -10.14 2.74 15.06
CA ASN A 50 -9.41 3.27 13.91
C ASN A 50 -9.17 4.78 14.06
N GLN A 51 -7.92 5.22 13.90
CA GLN A 51 -7.52 6.61 13.95
C GLN A 51 -6.66 7.00 12.73
N ASN A 52 -6.91 6.38 11.57
CA ASN A 52 -6.14 6.62 10.34
C ASN A 52 -6.13 8.10 9.89
N ARG A 53 -7.05 8.94 10.38
CA ARG A 53 -7.07 10.39 10.15
C ARG A 53 -5.87 11.12 10.75
N LEU A 54 -5.19 10.52 11.74
CA LEU A 54 -4.00 11.05 12.39
C LEU A 54 -2.73 10.72 11.60
N ILE A 55 -2.81 9.79 10.64
CA ILE A 55 -1.66 9.42 9.80
C ILE A 55 -1.46 10.46 8.72
N GLU A 56 -0.31 11.10 8.73
CA GLU A 56 0.08 12.02 7.67
C GLU A 56 0.46 11.25 6.41
N ASN A 57 0.11 11.81 5.24
CA ASN A 57 0.55 11.25 3.95
C ASN A 57 0.22 9.75 3.77
N ARG A 58 -0.87 9.28 4.38
CA ARG A 58 -1.26 7.86 4.43
C ARG A 58 -1.32 7.19 3.06
N LYS A 59 -1.74 7.92 2.02
CA LYS A 59 -1.75 7.43 0.65
C LYS A 59 -0.43 7.80 -0.02
N PRO A 60 0.31 6.82 -0.56
CA PRO A 60 1.55 7.11 -1.27
C PRO A 60 1.27 7.93 -2.52
N ASP A 61 2.20 8.82 -2.83
CA ASP A 61 2.26 9.58 -4.06
C ASP A 61 3.44 9.05 -4.88
N TYR A 62 3.22 7.87 -5.47
CA TYR A 62 4.17 7.22 -6.36
C TYR A 62 4.09 7.78 -7.78
N GLY A 63 5.22 7.75 -8.48
CA GLY A 63 5.33 8.15 -9.88
C GLY A 63 6.64 8.87 -10.15
N ILE A 64 6.83 9.26 -11.41
CA ILE A 64 8.04 9.97 -11.86
C ILE A 64 8.19 11.31 -11.13
N ASP A 65 7.07 11.98 -10.88
CA ASP A 65 7.01 13.29 -10.24
C ASP A 65 6.51 13.21 -8.78
N GLY A 66 6.19 12.00 -8.30
CA GLY A 66 5.63 11.77 -6.98
C GLY A 66 6.69 11.85 -5.89
N LYS A 67 6.35 12.40 -4.72
CA LYS A 67 7.32 12.57 -3.60
C LYS A 67 7.90 11.25 -3.08
N ASP A 68 7.15 10.16 -3.24
CA ASP A 68 7.56 8.82 -2.78
C ASP A 68 8.33 8.06 -3.89
N GLY A 69 8.50 8.68 -5.06
CA GLY A 69 9.27 8.16 -6.19
C GLY A 69 8.57 7.00 -6.92
N CYS A 70 9.37 6.23 -7.67
CA CYS A 70 8.86 5.11 -8.48
C CYS A 70 8.90 3.76 -7.75
N GLU A 71 9.50 3.69 -6.57
CA GLU A 71 9.68 2.44 -5.82
C GLU A 71 8.57 2.26 -4.78
N VAL A 72 7.95 1.08 -4.78
CA VAL A 72 6.93 0.73 -3.81
C VAL A 72 7.61 0.19 -2.56
N LEU A 73 7.54 0.94 -1.46
CA LEU A 73 8.02 0.53 -0.14
C LEU A 73 6.92 -0.21 0.64
N GLY A 74 7.34 -1.02 1.62
CA GLY A 74 6.41 -1.60 2.59
C GLY A 74 5.71 -0.53 3.42
N GLU A 75 4.56 -0.89 4.00
CA GLU A 75 3.71 0.05 4.74
C GLU A 75 3.64 -0.36 6.21
N ILE A 76 3.93 0.56 7.13
CA ILE A 76 3.91 0.30 8.57
C ILE A 76 2.51 0.48 9.14
N SER A 77 2.07 -0.46 9.99
CA SER A 77 0.86 -0.33 10.81
C SER A 77 1.22 -0.29 12.30
N MET A 78 0.44 0.47 13.07
CA MET A 78 0.61 0.64 14.51
C MET A 78 -0.71 0.38 15.23
N ASN A 79 -0.63 -0.36 16.34
CA ASN A 79 -1.70 -0.47 17.32
C ASN A 79 -1.22 0.07 18.66
N ILE A 80 -1.77 1.22 19.08
CA ILE A 80 -1.59 1.75 20.43
C ILE A 80 -2.64 1.08 21.32
N ILE A 81 -2.18 0.22 22.21
CA ILE A 81 -3.01 -0.59 23.09
C ILE A 81 -3.47 0.26 24.28
N GLU A 82 -2.59 1.12 24.78
CA GLU A 82 -2.78 1.92 25.98
C GLU A 82 -2.02 3.24 25.82
N ILE A 83 -2.69 4.36 26.08
CA ILE A 83 -2.10 5.69 26.06
C ILE A 83 -2.69 6.52 27.20
N GLU A 84 -1.84 6.94 28.11
CA GLU A 84 -2.19 7.71 29.30
C GLU A 84 -1.21 8.88 29.46
N PRO A 85 -1.51 9.88 30.29
CA PRO A 85 -0.54 10.93 30.61
C PRO A 85 0.78 10.33 31.09
N GLY A 86 1.83 10.50 30.28
CA GLY A 86 3.18 10.01 30.57
C GLY A 86 3.43 8.53 30.30
N PHE A 87 2.52 7.82 29.65
CA PHE A 87 2.72 6.42 29.29
C PHE A 87 2.13 6.08 27.92
N ILE A 88 2.85 5.25 27.16
CA ILE A 88 2.36 4.67 25.92
C ILE A 88 2.80 3.22 25.80
N LYS A 89 1.91 2.38 25.27
CA LYS A 89 2.19 1.00 24.91
C LYS A 89 1.50 0.63 23.61
N GLY A 90 2.21 -0.08 22.75
CA GLY A 90 1.66 -0.50 21.48
C GLY A 90 2.47 -1.58 20.78
N LYS A 91 2.11 -1.82 19.53
CA LYS A 91 2.73 -2.79 18.64
C LYS A 91 2.87 -2.24 17.23
N ILE A 92 3.99 -2.50 16.59
CA ILE A 92 4.31 -2.17 15.20
C ILE A 92 4.39 -3.44 14.36
N PHE A 93 3.80 -3.41 13.17
CA PHE A 93 3.75 -4.55 12.27
C PHE A 93 3.61 -4.09 10.81
N ASP A 94 3.96 -4.97 9.88
CA ASP A 94 3.75 -4.76 8.45
C ASP A 94 2.24 -4.76 8.12
N SER A 95 1.80 -3.76 7.35
CA SER A 95 0.41 -3.59 6.96
C SER A 95 -0.12 -4.71 6.06
N GLU A 96 0.74 -5.36 5.27
CA GLU A 96 0.37 -6.42 4.33
C GLU A 96 0.25 -7.78 5.03
N ASN A 97 1.36 -8.32 5.54
CA ASN A 97 1.42 -9.67 6.10
C ASN A 97 1.13 -9.76 7.61
N LYS A 98 1.09 -8.62 8.32
CA LYS A 98 0.90 -8.51 9.78
C LYS A 98 2.07 -9.06 10.61
N ASP A 99 3.23 -9.27 10.00
CA ASP A 99 4.43 -9.67 10.70
C ASP A 99 4.94 -8.54 11.60
N PRO A 100 5.45 -8.85 12.81
CA PRO A 100 6.00 -7.85 13.71
C PRO A 100 7.24 -7.20 13.10
N LEU A 101 7.36 -5.87 13.22
CA LEU A 101 8.59 -5.17 12.85
C LEU A 101 9.49 -5.09 14.07
N ILE A 102 10.58 -5.85 14.06
CA ILE A 102 11.52 -6.02 15.18
C ILE A 102 12.57 -4.92 15.14
N ASN A 103 12.85 -4.23 16.25
CA ASN A 103 13.76 -3.08 16.33
C ASN A 103 13.38 -1.90 15.41
N ALA A 104 12.08 -1.66 15.20
CA ALA A 104 11.62 -0.42 14.58
C ALA A 104 11.95 0.77 15.49
N ASP A 105 12.52 1.84 14.92
CA ASP A 105 12.78 3.10 15.61
C ASP A 105 11.44 3.85 15.77
N ILE A 106 11.11 4.21 17.01
CA ILE A 106 9.87 4.91 17.37
C ILE A 106 10.26 6.19 18.09
N TYR A 107 10.06 7.32 17.42
CA TYR A 107 10.32 8.64 17.96
C TYR A 107 9.02 9.24 18.49
N LEU A 108 9.00 9.55 19.79
CA LEU A 108 7.94 10.32 20.42
C LEU A 108 8.38 11.78 20.52
N ILE A 109 7.71 12.68 19.81
CA ILE A 109 7.92 14.12 19.90
C ILE A 109 6.95 14.68 20.94
N LEU A 110 7.49 15.20 22.04
CA LEU A 110 6.71 15.66 23.20
C LEU A 110 6.61 17.19 23.23
N SER A 111 5.45 17.71 23.64
CA SER A 111 5.32 19.09 24.11
C SER A 111 5.53 19.15 25.62
N GLY A 112 6.40 20.07 26.05
CA GLY A 112 6.77 20.30 27.45
C GLY A 112 7.42 21.68 27.66
N GLU A 113 7.88 21.96 28.89
CA GLU A 113 8.49 23.25 29.26
C GLU A 113 9.81 23.54 28.54
N LYS A 114 10.52 22.50 28.09
CA LYS A 114 11.62 22.61 27.13
C LYS A 114 11.11 22.23 25.75
N LYS A 115 11.40 23.09 24.78
CA LYS A 115 10.94 22.97 23.40
C LYS A 115 11.39 21.63 22.79
N ASN A 116 10.42 20.79 22.41
CA ASN A 116 10.54 19.55 21.63
C ASN A 116 11.56 18.52 22.14
N ASP A 117 11.26 17.88 23.28
CA ASP A 117 11.99 16.65 23.65
C ASP A 117 11.56 15.51 22.72
N THR A 118 12.53 14.80 22.16
CA THR A 118 12.31 13.63 21.32
C THR A 118 12.84 12.40 22.05
N LEU A 119 11.97 11.43 22.30
CA LEU A 119 12.36 10.16 22.91
C LEU A 119 12.39 9.07 21.84
N ASN A 120 13.50 8.33 21.76
CA ASN A 120 13.59 7.16 20.90
C ASN A 120 13.34 5.87 21.69
N ILE A 121 12.56 4.96 21.11
CA ILE A 121 12.19 3.65 21.65
C ILE A 121 12.31 2.64 20.51
N TYR A 122 12.63 1.40 20.85
CA TYR A 122 12.70 0.29 19.89
C TYR A 122 11.60 -0.72 20.18
N SER A 123 11.01 -1.29 19.12
CA SER A 123 10.14 -2.45 19.27
C SER A 123 10.92 -3.72 19.58
N ASP A 124 10.32 -4.63 20.34
CA ASP A 124 10.89 -5.93 20.69
C ASP A 124 10.72 -6.98 19.58
N GLN A 125 11.05 -8.25 19.88
CA GLN A 125 10.96 -9.39 18.95
C GLN A 125 9.53 -9.69 18.47
N ASP A 126 8.53 -9.24 19.23
CA ASP A 126 7.12 -9.41 18.91
C ASP A 126 6.51 -8.12 18.34
N GLY A 127 7.35 -7.11 18.06
CA GLY A 127 6.97 -5.80 17.56
C GLY A 127 6.37 -4.87 18.61
N ASN A 128 6.37 -5.25 19.89
CA ASN A 128 5.78 -4.44 20.95
C ASN A 128 6.72 -3.34 21.42
N PHE A 129 6.16 -2.24 21.91
CA PHE A 129 6.90 -1.17 22.56
C PHE A 129 6.12 -0.63 23.76
N GLN A 130 6.84 -0.09 24.74
CA GLN A 130 6.25 0.67 25.84
C GLN A 130 7.25 1.69 26.38
N LYS A 131 6.75 2.82 26.87
CA LYS A 131 7.60 3.87 27.42
C LYS A 131 6.84 4.76 28.40
N GLU A 132 7.49 5.05 29.52
CA GLU A 132 7.15 6.17 30.41
C GLU A 132 7.89 7.44 29.98
N PHE A 133 7.21 8.58 30.04
CA PHE A 133 7.72 9.88 29.62
C PHE A 133 7.05 11.04 30.38
N ASP A 134 7.69 12.21 30.37
CA ASP A 134 7.12 13.44 30.92
C ASP A 134 6.68 14.36 29.78
N GLY A 135 5.40 14.72 29.75
CA GLY A 135 4.83 15.64 28.75
C GLY A 135 3.66 15.03 27.96
N VAL A 136 3.28 15.70 26.86
CA VAL A 136 2.18 15.26 25.98
C VAL A 136 2.74 14.94 24.60
N ILE A 137 2.44 13.74 24.07
CA ILE A 137 2.83 13.36 22.72
C ILE A 137 2.14 14.29 21.71
N GLN A 138 2.92 14.94 20.85
CA GLN A 138 2.43 15.73 19.72
C GLN A 138 2.51 14.94 18.42
N GLU A 139 3.58 14.19 18.25
CA GLU A 139 3.82 13.42 17.04
C GLU A 139 4.52 12.11 17.38
N ILE A 140 4.21 11.07 16.62
CA ILE A 140 4.90 9.78 16.64
C ILE A 140 5.42 9.52 15.23
N GLU A 141 6.73 9.33 15.10
CA GLU A 141 7.35 8.89 13.85
C GLU A 141 7.91 7.47 14.04
N VAL A 142 7.55 6.56 13.14
CA VAL A 142 8.11 5.21 13.09
C VAL A 142 8.91 5.01 11.83
N ARG A 143 10.12 4.50 11.98
CA ARG A 143 11.03 4.17 10.89
C ARG A 143 11.40 2.71 10.89
N TYR A 144 11.45 2.12 9.71
CA TYR A 144 11.92 0.76 9.51
C TYR A 144 12.51 0.58 8.11
N ILE A 145 13.56 -0.24 7.99
CA ILE A 145 14.29 -0.39 6.73
C ILE A 145 13.41 -1.00 5.65
N ALA A 146 13.43 -0.41 4.44
CA ALA A 146 12.59 -0.79 3.29
C ALA A 146 11.07 -0.57 3.47
N PHE A 147 10.67 0.22 4.47
CA PHE A 147 9.30 0.65 4.68
C PHE A 147 9.20 2.17 4.59
N ARG A 148 8.03 2.66 4.20
CA ARG A 148 7.71 4.09 4.33
C ARG A 148 7.53 4.44 5.80
N ASN A 149 8.08 5.57 6.22
CA ASN A 149 7.88 6.06 7.58
C ASN A 149 6.38 6.26 7.87
N LEU A 150 5.98 5.92 9.08
CA LEU A 150 4.64 6.21 9.59
C LEU A 150 4.73 7.43 10.50
N ASN A 151 4.15 8.54 10.06
CA ASN A 151 4.06 9.77 10.84
C ASN A 151 2.63 9.96 11.34
N VAL A 152 2.45 10.14 12.64
CA VAL A 152 1.16 10.26 13.32
C VAL A 152 1.12 11.57 14.09
N ASN A 153 0.15 12.42 13.78
CA ASN A 153 -0.09 13.70 14.44
C ASN A 153 -1.21 13.54 15.49
N MET A 154 -0.89 13.75 16.77
CA MET A 154 -1.70 13.35 17.93
C MET A 154 -2.68 14.43 18.42
#